data_AF-A0A401PVM3-F1
#
_entry.id   AF-A0A401PVM3-F1
#
_cell.length_a   1.000
_cell.length_b   1.000
_cell.length_c   1.000
_cell.angle_alpha   90.00
_cell.angle_beta   90.00
_cell.angle_gamma   90.00
#
_symmetry.space_group_name_H-M   'P 1'
#
loop_
_entity.id
_entity.type
_entity.pdbx_description
1 polymer ?
#
loop_
_entity_poly.entity_id
_entity_poly.type
_entity_poly.pdbx_seq_one_letter_code
_entity_poly.pdbx_strand_id
1 'polypeptide(L)'
;MRIEKCYFCSAPVYPGHGMMFVRNDCKVFRFCRSKCHKGFKKKRNPRKVKWTKAFRKSAGKELTVDNSFEFEKRRNMPVKYQRELWSKSVVAMKRVEEVKQKRQARFVMNRLKKSKELQTKEDIKEVKQNIHLIKAPHAERPRKLEEKMVQTLQEDMEMAEDS
;
A
#
# COMPACT_ATOMS: atom_id res chain seq x y z
N MET A 1 -20.17 -18.62 9.08
CA MET A 1 -19.58 -17.38 9.64
C MET A 1 -19.05 -16.52 8.50
N ARG A 2 -19.32 -15.20 8.46
CA ARG A 2 -18.89 -14.33 7.35
C ARG A 2 -18.02 -13.18 7.87
N ILE A 3 -16.89 -12.94 7.20
CA ILE A 3 -16.04 -11.77 7.44
C ILE A 3 -16.54 -10.65 6.52
N GLU A 4 -16.99 -9.56 7.11
CA GLU A 4 -17.49 -8.41 6.36
C GLU A 4 -16.40 -7.35 6.20
N LYS A 5 -16.54 -6.45 5.21
CA LYS A 5 -15.65 -5.30 5.07
C LYS A 5 -16.26 -4.10 5.78
N CYS A 6 -15.43 -3.34 6.49
CA CYS A 6 -15.85 -2.08 7.07
C CYS A 6 -16.14 -1.03 5.98
N TYR A 7 -17.24 -0.30 6.13
CA TYR A 7 -17.64 0.75 5.21
C TYR A 7 -16.60 1.87 5.06
N PHE A 8 -15.94 2.27 6.15
CA PHE A 8 -15.02 3.41 6.17
C PHE A 8 -13.56 3.00 5.87
N CYS A 9 -13.06 1.97 6.57
CA CYS A 9 -11.66 1.55 6.52
C CYS A 9 -11.38 0.46 5.46
N SER A 10 -12.42 -0.24 5.00
CA SER A 10 -12.35 -1.48 4.19
C SER A 10 -11.57 -2.64 4.85
N ALA A 11 -11.22 -2.53 6.13
CA ALA A 11 -10.62 -3.62 6.91
C ALA A 11 -11.64 -4.72 7.20
N PRO A 12 -11.20 -5.96 7.47
CA PRO A 12 -12.09 -7.05 7.86
C PRO A 12 -12.78 -6.76 9.21
N VAL A 13 -14.04 -7.17 9.31
CA VAL A 13 -14.86 -7.14 10.52
C VAL A 13 -15.21 -8.59 10.85
N TYR A 14 -14.58 -9.11 11.90
CA TYR A 14 -14.86 -10.43 12.43
C TYR A 14 -16.15 -10.40 13.27
N PRO A 15 -16.89 -11.52 13.37
CA PRO A 15 -18.03 -11.62 14.28
C PRO A 15 -17.67 -11.30 15.72
N GLY A 16 -18.59 -10.63 16.43
CA GLY A 16 -18.34 -10.11 17.77
C GLY A 16 -17.48 -8.83 17.82
N HIS A 17 -16.97 -8.35 16.69
CA HIS A 17 -16.12 -7.16 16.65
C HIS A 17 -16.78 -6.00 15.90
N GLY A 18 -16.54 -4.78 16.38
CA GLY A 18 -16.98 -3.55 15.71
C GLY A 18 -18.41 -3.16 16.04
N MET A 19 -19.07 -2.48 15.11
CA MET A 19 -20.44 -2.00 15.29
C MET A 19 -21.18 -1.90 13.97
N MET A 20 -22.50 -1.96 14.05
CA MET A 20 -23.40 -1.91 12.90
C MET A 20 -24.37 -0.75 13.08
N PHE A 21 -24.49 0.09 12.05
CA PHE A 21 -25.48 1.15 11.99
C PHE A 21 -26.45 0.84 10.85
N VAL A 22 -27.74 0.79 11.16
CA VAL A 22 -28.82 0.63 10.18
C VAL A 22 -29.46 1.99 10.00
N ARG A 23 -29.48 2.47 8.75
CA ARG A 23 -30.13 3.74 8.39
C ARG A 23 -31.57 3.47 7.96
N ASN A 24 -32.43 4.48 8.05
CA ASN A 24 -33.86 4.39 7.72
C ASN A 24 -34.16 3.89 6.29
N ASP A 25 -33.21 4.00 5.35
CA ASP A 25 -33.31 3.43 4.00
C ASP A 25 -32.92 1.94 3.92
N CYS A 26 -32.97 1.23 5.05
CA CYS A 26 -32.55 -0.16 5.22
C CYS A 26 -31.08 -0.44 4.85
N LYS A 27 -30.23 0.59 4.69
CA LYS A 27 -28.80 0.38 4.43
C LYS A 27 -28.04 0.08 5.70
N VAL A 28 -27.29 -1.01 5.65
CA VAL A 28 -26.48 -1.50 6.76
C VAL A 28 -25.02 -1.07 6.57
N PHE A 29 -24.51 -0.30 7.52
CA PHE A 29 -23.12 0.13 7.59
C PHE A 29 -22.40 -0.62 8.70
N ARG A 30 -21.40 -1.43 8.35
CA ARG A 30 -20.54 -2.12 9.32
C ARG A 30 -19.24 -1.36 9.52
N PHE A 31 -18.80 -1.23 10.76
CA PHE A 31 -17.57 -0.52 11.12
C PHE A 31 -16.60 -1.42 11.88
N CYS A 32 -15.32 -1.37 11.48
CA CYS A 32 -14.24 -2.12 12.12
C CYS A 32 -14.01 -1.68 13.57
N ARG A 33 -14.01 -0.37 13.86
CA ARG A 33 -13.69 0.22 15.17
C ARG A 33 -14.44 1.54 15.40
N SER A 34 -14.49 2.02 16.64
CA SER A 34 -15.11 3.30 17.01
C SER A 34 -14.56 4.50 16.24
N LYS A 35 -13.26 4.50 15.88
CA LYS A 35 -12.63 5.51 15.00
C LYS A 35 -13.37 5.68 13.67
N CYS A 36 -13.74 4.56 13.04
CA CYS A 36 -14.43 4.57 11.75
C CYS A 36 -15.87 5.05 11.89
N HIS A 37 -16.56 4.61 12.94
CA HIS A 37 -17.92 5.05 13.21
C HIS A 37 -17.99 6.54 13.55
N LYS A 38 -17.10 7.04 14.43
CA LYS A 38 -17.00 8.48 14.71
C LYS A 38 -16.65 9.27 13.45
N GLY A 39 -15.78 8.74 12.58
CA GLY A 39 -15.48 9.34 11.27
C GLY A 39 -16.70 9.45 10.36
N PHE A 40 -17.52 8.40 10.31
CA PHE A 40 -18.79 8.37 9.59
C PHE A 40 -19.82 9.36 10.16
N LYS A 41 -20.01 9.38 11.50
CA LYS A 41 -20.90 10.35 12.17
C LYS A 41 -20.49 11.80 11.91
N LYS A 42 -19.18 12.07 11.84
CA LYS A 42 -18.61 13.37 11.46
C LYS A 42 -18.68 13.65 9.95
N LYS A 43 -19.40 12.83 9.17
CA LYS A 43 -19.56 12.95 7.70
C LYS A 43 -18.23 13.09 6.94
N ARG A 44 -17.14 12.51 7.46
CA ARG A 44 -15.84 12.55 6.78
C ARG A 44 -15.89 11.64 5.56
N ASN A 45 -15.46 12.14 4.40
CA ASN A 45 -15.41 11.33 3.18
C ASN A 45 -14.20 10.38 3.23
N PRO A 46 -14.37 9.03 3.22
CA PRO A 46 -13.27 8.08 3.23
C PRO A 46 -12.26 8.31 2.10
N ARG A 47 -12.71 8.76 0.92
CA ARG A 47 -11.85 9.05 -0.24
C ARG A 47 -10.89 10.23 -0.02
N LYS A 48 -11.11 11.07 0.99
CA LYS A 48 -10.20 12.16 1.39
C LYS A 48 -9.33 11.79 2.60
N VAL A 49 -9.63 10.68 3.28
CA VAL A 49 -8.93 10.26 4.50
C VAL A 49 -7.76 9.34 4.15
N LYS A 50 -6.53 9.87 4.27
CA LYS A 50 -5.28 9.28 3.75
C LYS A 50 -5.00 7.82 4.13
N TRP A 51 -5.44 7.38 5.32
CA TRP A 51 -5.16 6.03 5.83
C TRP A 51 -6.15 4.96 5.37
N THR A 52 -7.28 5.35 4.76
CA THR A 52 -8.29 4.38 4.30
C THR A 52 -7.86 3.71 3.00
N LYS A 53 -8.33 2.48 2.76
CA LYS A 53 -8.14 1.80 1.48
C LYS A 53 -8.84 2.52 0.32
N ALA A 54 -9.98 3.16 0.59
CA ALA A 54 -10.69 3.98 -0.38
C ALA A 54 -9.82 5.11 -0.95
N PHE A 55 -9.18 5.91 -0.08
CA PHE A 55 -8.22 6.93 -0.50
C PHE A 55 -7.04 6.32 -1.25
N ARG A 56 -6.47 5.22 -0.74
CA ARG A 56 -5.30 4.59 -1.36
C ARG A 56 -5.58 4.11 -2.79
N LYS A 57 -6.75 3.51 -3.04
CA LYS A 57 -7.16 3.12 -4.40
C LYS A 57 -7.41 4.32 -5.30
N SER A 58 -8.13 5.35 -4.83
CA SER A 58 -8.41 6.53 -5.67
C SER A 58 -7.17 7.38 -5.96
N ALA A 59 -6.19 7.40 -5.05
CA ALA A 59 -4.94 8.13 -5.21
C ALA A 59 -3.82 7.32 -5.89
N GLY A 60 -4.13 6.18 -6.52
CA GLY A 60 -3.15 5.35 -7.22
C GLY A 60 -2.08 4.72 -6.31
N LYS A 61 -2.35 4.58 -5.01
CA LYS A 61 -1.40 4.00 -4.04
C LYS A 61 -1.43 2.47 -3.96
N GLU A 62 -2.42 1.84 -4.57
CA GLU A 62 -2.60 0.39 -4.63
C GLU A 62 -3.01 0.00 -6.04
N LEU A 63 -2.72 -1.24 -6.43
CA LEU A 63 -3.22 -1.83 -7.67
C LEU A 63 -4.75 -1.91 -7.62
N THR A 64 -5.42 -1.28 -8.58
CA THR A 64 -6.89 -1.18 -8.62
C THR A 64 -7.53 -2.15 -9.62
N VAL A 65 -6.91 -2.34 -10.79
CA VAL A 65 -7.40 -3.19 -11.88
C VAL A 65 -6.48 -4.39 -12.01
N ASP A 66 -6.96 -5.57 -11.62
CA ASP A 66 -6.24 -6.84 -11.76
C ASP A 66 -7.22 -8.02 -11.74
N ASN A 67 -7.00 -9.01 -12.61
CA ASN A 67 -7.88 -10.18 -12.76
C ASN A 67 -7.96 -11.03 -11.47
N SER A 68 -6.94 -11.00 -10.61
CA SER A 68 -6.96 -11.70 -9.31
C SER A 68 -8.05 -11.17 -8.37
N PHE A 69 -8.51 -9.94 -8.54
CA PHE A 69 -9.59 -9.37 -7.72
C PHE A 69 -10.98 -9.90 -8.09
N GLU A 70 -11.17 -10.43 -9.29
CA GLU A 70 -12.46 -10.93 -9.76
C GLU A 70 -12.91 -12.22 -9.05
N PHE A 71 -11.97 -12.93 -8.44
CA PHE A 71 -12.24 -14.15 -7.67
C PHE A 71 -13.02 -13.86 -6.37
N GLU A 72 -12.82 -12.70 -5.72
CA GLU A 72 -13.52 -12.27 -4.50
C GLU A 72 -14.90 -11.64 -4.82
N LYS A 73 -15.75 -12.33 -5.60
CA LYS A 73 -17.09 -11.87 -5.97
C LYS A 73 -18.18 -12.44 -5.06
N ARG A 74 -19.21 -11.64 -4.76
CA ARG A 74 -20.43 -12.13 -4.09
C ARG A 74 -21.24 -12.98 -5.08
N ARG A 75 -21.41 -14.27 -4.75
CA ARG A 75 -22.24 -15.19 -5.53
C ARG A 75 -23.65 -15.22 -4.93
N ASN A 76 -24.66 -14.85 -5.72
CA ASN A 76 -26.07 -14.89 -5.30
C ASN A 76 -26.76 -16.21 -5.66
N MET A 77 -26.21 -16.96 -6.63
CA MET A 77 -26.69 -18.29 -7.00
C MET A 77 -25.82 -19.36 -6.30
N PRO A 78 -26.41 -20.23 -5.47
CA PRO A 78 -25.69 -21.34 -4.87
C PRO A 78 -25.45 -22.45 -5.90
N VAL A 79 -24.41 -23.26 -5.67
CA VAL A 79 -24.09 -24.45 -6.46
C VAL A 79 -24.23 -25.67 -5.54
N LYS A 80 -24.68 -26.80 -6.09
CA LYS A 80 -24.74 -28.06 -5.33
C LYS A 80 -23.35 -28.43 -4.83
N TYR A 81 -23.27 -28.91 -3.58
CA TYR A 81 -22.01 -29.32 -2.97
C TYR A 81 -21.39 -30.49 -3.73
N GLN A 82 -20.11 -30.36 -4.10
CA GLN A 82 -19.27 -31.42 -4.65
C GLN A 82 -17.90 -31.37 -3.98
N ARG A 83 -17.45 -32.48 -3.39
CA ARG A 83 -16.20 -32.52 -2.61
C ARG A 83 -14.98 -32.14 -3.45
N GLU A 84 -14.87 -32.68 -4.65
CA GLU A 84 -13.75 -32.39 -5.56
C GLU A 84 -13.66 -30.91 -5.93
N LEU A 85 -14.80 -30.29 -6.24
CA LEU A 85 -14.88 -28.87 -6.56
C LEU A 85 -14.38 -28.02 -5.38
N TRP A 86 -14.79 -28.35 -4.16
CA TRP A 86 -14.35 -27.66 -2.96
C TRP A 86 -12.86 -27.84 -2.69
N SER A 87 -12.33 -29.06 -2.80
CA SER A 87 -10.89 -29.34 -2.64
C SER A 87 -10.05 -28.54 -3.65
N LYS A 88 -10.44 -28.56 -4.93
CA LYS A 88 -9.78 -27.78 -6.00
C LYS A 88 -9.86 -26.28 -5.74
N SER A 89 -11.01 -25.80 -5.26
CA SER A 89 -11.22 -24.38 -4.94
C SER A 89 -10.32 -23.88 -3.82
N VAL A 90 -10.14 -24.66 -2.75
CA VAL A 90 -9.26 -24.27 -1.62
C VAL A 90 -7.80 -24.16 -2.07
N VAL A 91 -7.33 -25.10 -2.90
CA VAL A 91 -5.97 -25.04 -3.48
C VAL A 91 -5.82 -23.82 -4.39
N ALA A 92 -6.78 -23.59 -5.28
CA ALA A 92 -6.78 -22.43 -6.17
C ALA A 92 -6.78 -21.10 -5.39
N MET A 93 -7.54 -20.99 -4.30
CA MET A 93 -7.59 -19.79 -3.46
C MET A 93 -6.22 -19.39 -2.90
N LYS A 94 -5.42 -20.36 -2.41
CA LYS A 94 -4.06 -20.10 -1.91
C LYS A 94 -3.17 -19.53 -3.03
N ARG A 95 -3.21 -20.18 -4.19
CA ARG A 95 -2.43 -19.76 -5.36
C ARG A 95 -2.81 -18.36 -5.85
N VAL A 96 -4.10 -18.04 -5.88
CA VAL A 96 -4.59 -16.70 -6.27
C VAL A 96 -4.09 -15.63 -5.30
N GLU A 97 -4.09 -15.90 -3.99
CA GLU A 97 -3.61 -14.94 -3.00
C GLU A 97 -2.09 -14.70 -3.10
N GLU A 98 -1.28 -15.73 -3.35
CA GLU A 98 0.16 -15.58 -3.63
C GLU A 98 0.42 -14.68 -4.85
N VAL A 99 -0.28 -14.94 -5.96
CA VAL A 99 -0.14 -14.17 -7.20
C VAL A 99 -0.54 -12.71 -6.97
N LYS A 100 -1.65 -12.49 -6.26
CA LYS A 100 -2.13 -11.16 -5.89
C LYS A 100 -1.12 -10.41 -5.02
N GLN A 101 -0.57 -11.04 -3.98
CA GLN A 101 0.43 -10.44 -3.12
C GLN A 101 1.70 -10.06 -3.89
N LYS A 102 2.19 -10.95 -4.76
CA LYS A 102 3.36 -10.69 -5.62
C LYS A 102 3.13 -9.48 -6.54
N ARG A 103 1.97 -9.39 -7.20
CA ARG A 103 1.63 -8.27 -8.08
C ARG A 103 1.47 -6.96 -7.31
N GLN A 104 0.82 -6.99 -6.15
CA GLN A 104 0.68 -5.81 -5.29
C GLN A 104 2.03 -5.32 -4.77
N ALA A 105 2.90 -6.23 -4.33
CA ALA A 105 4.25 -5.90 -3.89
C ALA A 105 5.04 -5.23 -5.02
N ARG A 106 5.04 -5.82 -6.23
CA ARG A 106 5.69 -5.22 -7.40
C ARG A 106 5.18 -3.81 -7.70
N PHE A 107 3.86 -3.59 -7.68
CA PHE A 107 3.27 -2.26 -7.89
C PHE A 107 3.76 -1.25 -6.84
N VAL A 108 3.86 -1.66 -5.57
CA VAL A 108 4.36 -0.80 -4.49
C VAL A 108 5.84 -0.50 -4.66
N MET A 109 6.66 -1.50 -4.99
CA MET A 109 8.11 -1.33 -5.20
C MET A 109 8.41 -0.38 -6.36
N ASN A 110 7.76 -0.58 -7.51
CA ASN A 110 7.92 0.30 -8.68
C ASN A 110 7.54 1.75 -8.35
N ARG A 111 6.55 1.96 -7.48
CA ARG A 111 6.16 3.30 -7.02
C ARG A 111 7.22 3.91 -6.09
N LEU A 112 7.82 3.11 -5.20
CA LEU A 112 8.82 3.58 -4.25
C LEU A 112 10.17 3.88 -4.91
N LYS A 113 10.54 3.16 -5.98
CA LYS A 113 11.79 3.36 -6.74
C LYS A 113 12.01 4.83 -7.15
N LYS A 114 10.96 5.49 -7.66
CA LYS A 114 10.99 6.91 -8.07
C LYS A 114 11.41 7.87 -6.95
N SER A 115 11.04 7.59 -5.70
CA SER A 115 11.39 8.45 -4.57
C SER A 115 12.87 8.34 -4.22
N LYS A 116 13.45 7.14 -4.39
CA LYS A 116 14.87 6.89 -4.13
C LYS A 116 15.74 7.67 -5.11
N GLU A 117 15.38 7.67 -6.39
CA GLU A 117 16.09 8.44 -7.43
C GLU A 117 16.10 9.96 -7.14
N LEU A 118 14.99 10.51 -6.62
CA LEU A 118 14.92 11.92 -6.23
C LEU A 118 15.78 12.20 -5.00
N GLN A 119 15.70 11.31 -4.00
CA GLN A 119 16.49 11.44 -2.78
C GLN A 119 17.99 11.46 -3.11
N THR A 120 18.49 10.55 -3.94
CA THR A 120 19.93 10.54 -4.25
C THR A 120 20.38 11.80 -5.00
N LYS A 121 19.51 12.38 -5.86
CA LYS A 121 19.81 13.67 -6.50
C LYS A 121 19.86 14.81 -5.50
N GLU A 122 18.97 14.80 -4.51
CA GLU A 122 18.96 15.77 -3.41
C GLU A 122 20.21 15.61 -2.54
N ASP A 123 20.59 14.38 -2.20
CA ASP A 123 21.79 14.06 -1.41
C ASP A 123 23.06 14.55 -2.13
N ILE A 124 23.20 14.30 -3.44
CA ILE A 124 24.32 14.81 -4.24
C ILE A 124 24.35 16.34 -4.22
N LYS A 125 23.18 16.99 -4.32
CA LYS A 125 23.08 18.45 -4.26
C LYS A 125 23.46 18.99 -2.87
N GLU A 126 23.03 18.31 -1.81
CA GLU A 126 23.33 18.67 -0.43
C GLU A 126 24.82 18.56 -0.15
N VAL A 127 25.47 17.46 -0.55
CA VAL A 127 26.92 17.28 -0.42
C VAL A 127 27.67 18.40 -1.14
N LYS A 128 27.28 18.75 -2.37
CA LYS A 128 27.92 19.83 -3.16
C LYS A 128 27.77 21.21 -2.50
N GLN A 129 26.62 21.51 -1.90
CA GLN A 129 26.34 22.82 -1.29
C GLN A 129 26.94 22.93 0.12
N ASN A 130 26.85 21.86 0.91
CA ASN A 130 27.10 21.86 2.34
C ASN A 130 28.40 21.15 2.76
N ILE A 131 29.31 20.89 1.82
CA ILE A 131 30.61 20.23 2.10
C ILE A 131 31.41 20.92 3.23
N HIS A 132 31.26 22.23 3.36
CA HIS A 132 31.92 23.06 4.37
C HIS A 132 31.51 22.75 5.82
N LEU A 133 30.35 22.11 6.05
CA LEU A 133 29.88 21.72 7.39
C LEU A 133 30.61 20.47 7.92
N ILE A 134 31.12 19.63 7.01
CA ILE A 134 31.85 18.40 7.35
C ILE A 134 33.35 18.70 7.52
N LYS A 135 33.87 19.67 6.77
CA LYS A 135 35.29 20.03 6.80
C LYS A 135 35.51 21.51 6.58
N ALA A 136 36.41 22.10 7.37
CA ALA A 136 36.75 23.51 7.27
C ALA A 136 37.21 23.87 5.83
N PRO A 137 36.76 25.02 5.28
CA PRO A 137 37.00 25.39 3.88
C PRO A 137 38.48 25.58 3.50
N HIS A 138 39.39 25.69 4.48
CA HIS A 138 40.84 25.78 4.27
C HIS A 138 41.60 24.45 4.33
N ALA A 139 40.92 23.33 4.61
CA ALA A 139 41.59 22.03 4.60
C ALA A 139 41.84 21.57 3.14
N GLU A 140 43.06 21.12 2.82
CA GLU A 140 43.54 20.82 1.44
C GLU A 140 42.79 19.73 0.66
N ARG A 141 41.85 19.00 1.27
CA ARG A 141 41.19 17.82 0.66
C ARG A 141 39.65 17.86 0.59
N PRO A 142 38.96 18.98 0.30
CA PRO A 142 37.50 19.00 0.29
C PRO A 142 36.95 18.40 -1.03
N ARG A 143 37.54 18.79 -2.17
CA ARG A 143 37.11 18.33 -3.51
C ARG A 143 37.23 16.81 -3.71
N LYS A 144 38.35 16.21 -3.28
CA LYS A 144 38.54 14.75 -3.36
C LYS A 144 37.57 13.96 -2.48
N LEU A 145 37.09 14.56 -1.38
CA LEU A 145 36.13 13.94 -0.49
C LEU A 145 34.72 14.02 -1.09
N GLU A 146 34.37 15.19 -1.63
CA GLU A 146 33.13 15.44 -2.37
C GLU A 146 32.98 14.47 -3.55
N GLU A 147 34.00 14.35 -4.41
CA GLU A 147 34.00 13.42 -5.54
C GLU A 147 33.81 11.97 -5.11
N LYS A 148 34.46 11.54 -4.02
CA LYS A 148 34.28 10.19 -3.46
C LYS A 148 32.86 9.96 -2.94
N MET A 149 32.29 10.93 -2.24
CA MET A 149 30.93 10.82 -1.70
C MET A 149 29.89 10.79 -2.83
N VAL A 150 30.10 11.58 -3.89
CA VAL A 150 29.24 11.56 -5.08
C VAL A 150 29.36 10.24 -5.84
N GLN A 151 30.58 9.70 -5.99
CA GLN A 151 30.81 8.38 -6.60
C GLN A 151 30.11 7.26 -5.83
N THR A 152 30.22 7.22 -4.50
CA THR A 152 29.53 6.20 -3.69
C THR A 152 28.01 6.29 -3.84
N LEU A 153 27.45 7.49 -3.91
CA LEU A 153 26.01 7.69 -4.11
C LEU A 153 25.55 7.27 -5.52
N GLN A 154 26.39 7.43 -6.53
CA GLN A 154 26.12 6.99 -7.91
C GLN A 154 26.19 5.46 -8.03
N GLU A 155 27.21 4.83 -7.42
CA GLU A 155 27.32 3.37 -7.35
C GLU A 155 26.10 2.74 -6.64
N ASP A 156 25.63 3.35 -5.54
CA ASP A 156 24.42 2.91 -4.81
C ASP A 156 23.12 3.06 -5.63
N MET A 157 23.09 3.99 -6.59
CA MET A 157 21.98 4.13 -7.53
C MET A 157 22.01 3.02 -8.58
N GLU A 158 23.16 2.81 -9.22
CA GLU A 158 23.35 1.80 -10.28
C GLU A 158 23.05 0.39 -9.75
N MET A 159 23.59 0.04 -8.58
CA MET A 159 23.32 -1.24 -7.92
C MET A 159 21.83 -1.47 -7.58
N ALA A 160 21.08 -0.38 -7.37
CA ALA A 160 19.65 -0.44 -7.08
C ALA A 160 18.77 -0.43 -8.34
N GLU A 161 19.34 -0.12 -9.51
CA GLU A 161 18.64 -0.23 -10.78
C GLU A 161 18.65 -1.66 -11.33
N ASP A 162 19.72 -2.40 -11.06
CA ASP A 162 19.94 -3.79 -11.51
C ASP A 162 19.32 -4.88 -10.59
N SER A 163 18.82 -4.50 -9.41
CA SER A 163 18.16 -5.40 -8.43
C SER A 163 16.63 -5.31 -8.45
#